data_AF-A0A147I3B0-F1
#
_entry.id   AF-A0A147I3B0-F1
#
_cell.length_a   1.000
_cell.length_b   1.000
_cell.length_c   1.000
_cell.angle_alpha   90.00
_cell.angle_beta   90.00
_cell.angle_gamma   90.00
#
_symmetry.space_group_name_H-M   'P 1'
#
loop_
_entity.id
_entity.type
_entity.pdbx_description
1 polymer ?
#
loop_
_entity_poly.entity_id
_entity_poly.type
_entity_poly.pdbx_seq_one_letter_code
_entity_poly.pdbx_strand_id
1 'polypeptide(L)'
;MRSKALNDDAAAALRRAFAFAGLFGMAGLASIACTARVPDRVAIQGTDRLTAEEARLAALANGSETIAFPQTLLARRSDPHVAQSLAAAERRFTEERQAAAAQREALIRRIEDARAQRDLYEARRTVLRLKLDTALDARAAATQRHDQSTLASLAPQVRALQADVGAASEKAGIASARVNRLTGAIAAQARAFRARAATQRSAVQDRLRGG
;
A
#
# COMPACT_ATOMS: atom_id res chain seq x y z
N MET A 1 12.59 32.15 1.53
CA MET A 1 13.78 31.38 1.97
C MET A 1 13.49 30.71 3.30
N ARG A 2 13.00 29.45 3.32
CA ARG A 2 12.65 28.75 4.58
C ARG A 2 12.44 27.23 4.41
N SER A 3 13.32 26.56 3.65
CA SER A 3 13.17 25.12 3.37
C SER A 3 14.43 24.27 3.58
N LYS A 4 15.55 24.84 4.05
CA LYS A 4 16.79 24.07 4.28
C LYS A 4 16.95 23.51 5.71
N ALA A 5 16.25 24.05 6.71
CA ALA A 5 16.52 23.70 8.10
C ALA A 5 15.93 22.37 8.59
N LEU A 6 14.98 21.77 7.87
CA LEU A 6 14.29 20.53 8.33
C LEU A 6 15.02 19.24 7.94
N ASN A 7 15.98 19.28 7.01
CA ASN A 7 16.72 18.08 6.60
C ASN A 7 17.94 17.77 7.46
N ASP A 8 18.47 18.74 8.22
CA ASP A 8 19.68 18.53 9.02
C ASP A 8 19.41 17.82 10.36
N ASP A 9 18.21 17.96 10.93
CA ASP A 9 17.87 17.28 12.21
C ASP A 9 17.61 15.77 12.05
N ALA A 10 17.13 15.33 10.89
CA ALA A 10 16.92 13.89 10.63
C ALA A 10 18.25 13.14 10.45
N ALA A 11 19.26 13.80 9.89
CA ALA A 11 20.59 13.22 9.71
C ALA A 11 21.40 13.15 11.03
N ALA A 12 21.16 14.09 11.96
CA ALA A 12 21.80 14.10 13.28
C ALA A 12 21.29 12.98 14.20
N ALA A 13 20.01 12.59 14.09
CA ALA A 13 19.43 11.51 14.89
C ALA A 13 19.99 10.12 14.54
N LEU A 14 20.31 9.87 13.26
CA LEU A 14 20.82 8.57 12.81
C LEU A 14 22.29 8.31 13.18
N ARG A 15 23.08 9.34 13.49
CA ARG A 15 24.49 9.17 13.92
C ARG A 15 24.65 8.86 15.41
N ARG A 16 23.63 9.08 16.24
CA ARG A 16 23.70 8.75 17.68
C ARG A 16 23.30 7.31 18.01
N ALA A 17 22.70 6.57 17.08
CA ALA A 17 22.29 5.18 17.31
C ALA A 17 23.40 4.13 17.08
N PHE A 18 24.52 4.50 16.43
CA PHE A 18 25.59 3.55 16.06
C PHE A 18 26.87 3.66 16.91
N ALA A 19 26.88 4.47 17.96
CA ALA A 19 28.06 4.68 18.82
C ALA A 19 28.07 3.85 20.13
N PHE A 20 27.16 2.88 20.29
CA PHE A 20 27.03 2.09 21.54
C PHE A 20 27.33 0.58 21.39
N ALA A 21 27.97 0.15 20.31
CA ALA A 21 28.24 -1.28 20.05
C ALA A 21 29.74 -1.65 20.05
N GLY A 22 30.61 -0.86 20.70
CA GLY A 22 32.06 -0.99 20.55
C GLY A 22 32.90 -1.31 21.79
N LEU A 23 32.32 -1.52 22.98
CA LEU A 23 33.17 -1.51 24.19
C LEU A 23 32.62 -2.35 25.34
N PHE A 24 32.68 -3.69 25.23
CA PHE A 24 32.72 -4.57 26.40
C PHE A 24 33.55 -5.84 26.11
N GLY A 25 34.75 -5.87 26.69
CA GLY A 25 35.22 -7.00 27.48
C GLY A 25 35.79 -8.23 26.77
N MET A 26 36.98 -8.11 26.18
CA MET A 26 37.90 -9.25 26.01
C MET A 26 38.74 -9.42 27.28
N ALA A 27 38.30 -10.28 28.20
CA ALA A 27 39.15 -10.89 29.24
C ALA A 27 38.39 -12.02 29.95
N GLY A 28 38.93 -13.25 29.91
CA GLY A 28 38.44 -14.38 30.71
C GLY A 28 38.81 -15.74 30.17
N LEU A 29 40.07 -16.16 30.37
CA LEU A 29 40.50 -17.57 30.29
C LEU A 29 39.94 -18.34 31.49
N ALA A 30 39.37 -19.53 31.28
CA ALA A 30 39.70 -20.77 32.00
C ALA A 30 38.75 -21.92 31.62
N SER A 31 39.39 -23.08 31.45
CA SER A 31 38.87 -24.41 31.18
C SER A 31 37.84 -24.95 32.17
N ILE A 32 36.78 -25.61 31.66
CA ILE A 32 36.24 -26.83 32.27
C ILE A 32 35.99 -27.84 31.15
N ALA A 33 36.81 -28.88 31.13
CA ALA A 33 36.45 -30.15 30.51
C ALA A 33 35.35 -30.80 31.37
N CYS A 34 34.20 -31.11 30.77
CA CYS A 34 33.41 -32.30 31.07
C CYS A 34 32.29 -32.43 30.03
N THR A 35 32.27 -33.60 29.40
CA THR A 35 31.27 -34.11 28.47
C THR A 35 29.85 -34.00 29.01
N ALA A 36 29.06 -33.11 28.44
CA ALA A 36 27.62 -33.29 28.36
C ALA A 36 27.17 -32.81 26.99
N ARG A 37 26.96 -33.76 26.07
CA ARG A 37 26.11 -33.53 24.91
C ARG A 37 24.75 -33.08 25.48
N VAL A 38 24.47 -31.78 25.38
CA VAL A 38 23.10 -31.27 25.33
C VAL A 38 22.82 -30.82 23.88
N PRO A 39 22.88 -31.71 22.87
CA PRO A 39 22.15 -31.45 21.64
C PRO A 39 20.69 -31.65 22.03
N ASP A 40 19.87 -30.61 21.91
CA ASP A 40 18.46 -30.74 21.56
C ASP A 40 17.74 -29.43 21.89
N ARG A 41 17.81 -28.89 23.10
CA ARG A 41 16.95 -27.74 23.48
C ARG A 41 17.17 -26.46 22.68
N VAL A 42 18.42 -26.08 22.38
CA VAL A 42 18.71 -24.84 21.61
C VAL A 42 18.36 -25.02 20.12
N ALA A 43 18.58 -26.22 19.57
CA ALA A 43 18.17 -26.56 18.20
C ALA A 43 16.63 -26.61 18.07
N ILE A 44 15.95 -27.19 19.06
CA ILE A 44 14.49 -27.30 19.14
C ILE A 44 13.82 -25.93 19.30
N GLN A 45 14.40 -25.02 20.08
CA GLN A 45 13.90 -23.64 20.20
C GLN A 45 14.00 -22.87 18.88
N GLY A 46 15.05 -23.11 18.10
CA GLY A 46 15.20 -22.56 16.74
C GLY A 46 14.14 -23.10 15.79
N THR A 47 13.88 -24.42 15.84
CA THR A 47 12.85 -25.04 14.98
C THR A 47 11.45 -24.57 15.33
N ASP A 48 11.11 -24.44 16.62
CA ASP A 48 9.75 -24.05 17.04
C ASP A 48 9.38 -22.64 16.59
N ARG A 49 10.35 -21.71 16.67
CA ARG A 49 10.19 -20.35 16.15
C ARG A 49 10.00 -20.35 14.63
N LEU A 50 10.80 -21.11 13.90
CA LEU A 50 10.70 -21.20 12.44
C LEU A 50 9.37 -21.85 12.01
N THR A 51 8.89 -22.86 12.73
CA THR A 51 7.59 -23.50 12.45
C THR A 51 6.42 -22.55 12.73
N ALA A 52 6.47 -21.75 13.80
CA ALA A 52 5.47 -20.71 14.06
C ALA A 52 5.50 -19.61 12.97
N GLU A 53 6.69 -19.24 12.51
CA GLU A 53 6.89 -18.28 11.42
C GLU A 53 6.38 -18.82 10.07
N GLU A 54 6.59 -20.10 9.78
CA GLU A 54 6.04 -20.74 8.58
C GLU A 54 4.50 -20.70 8.60
N ALA A 55 3.87 -21.07 9.72
CA ALA A 55 2.42 -21.05 9.86
C ALA A 55 1.85 -19.64 9.65
N ARG A 56 2.51 -18.62 10.20
CA ARG A 56 2.18 -17.22 10.00
C ARG A 56 2.25 -16.83 8.52
N LEU A 57 3.35 -17.14 7.85
CA LEU A 57 3.56 -16.79 6.44
C LEU A 57 2.62 -17.56 5.52
N ALA A 58 2.27 -18.80 5.86
CA ALA A 58 1.24 -19.57 5.16
C ALA A 58 -0.14 -18.89 5.26
N ALA A 59 -0.53 -18.45 6.46
CA ALA A 59 -1.78 -17.70 6.66
C ALA A 59 -1.80 -16.40 5.84
N LEU A 60 -0.69 -15.65 5.79
CA LEU A 60 -0.58 -14.42 5.00
C LEU A 60 -0.62 -14.66 3.48
N ALA A 61 0.08 -15.68 3.00
CA ALA A 61 0.08 -16.06 1.59
C ALA A 61 -1.32 -16.47 1.11
N ASN A 62 -2.05 -17.22 1.95
CA ASN A 62 -3.41 -17.66 1.67
C ASN A 62 -4.46 -16.57 1.90
N GLY A 63 -4.11 -15.48 2.60
CA GLY A 63 -5.06 -14.44 2.98
C GLY A 63 -6.04 -14.89 4.07
N SER A 64 -5.64 -15.82 4.93
CA SER A 64 -6.44 -16.32 6.04
C SER A 64 -6.67 -15.24 7.12
N GLU A 65 -7.74 -15.39 7.89
CA GLU A 65 -8.05 -14.45 8.98
C GLU A 65 -7.30 -14.74 10.27
N THR A 66 -6.91 -15.99 10.47
CA THR A 66 -6.20 -16.50 11.65
C THR A 66 -5.02 -17.37 11.23
N ILE A 67 -4.09 -17.58 12.15
CA ILE A 67 -2.97 -18.50 11.95
C ILE A 67 -3.39 -19.91 12.36
N ALA A 68 -3.27 -20.87 11.44
CA ALA A 68 -3.43 -22.28 11.76
C ALA A 68 -2.08 -22.87 12.20
N PHE A 69 -1.78 -22.81 13.50
CA PHE A 69 -0.55 -23.38 14.03
C PHE A 69 -0.57 -24.92 13.99
N PRO A 70 0.57 -25.57 13.71
CA PRO A 70 0.69 -27.03 13.78
C PRO A 70 0.38 -27.58 15.18
N GLN A 71 -0.28 -28.74 15.23
CA GLN A 71 -0.68 -29.39 16.48
C GLN A 71 0.51 -29.70 17.41
N THR A 72 1.67 -29.99 16.84
CA THR A 72 2.91 -30.25 17.59
C THR A 72 3.43 -29.04 18.37
N LEU A 73 3.16 -27.82 17.88
CA LEU A 73 3.44 -26.59 18.62
C LEU A 73 2.34 -26.31 19.65
N LEU A 74 1.08 -26.50 19.28
CA LEU A 74 -0.06 -26.27 20.18
C LEU A 74 -0.02 -27.21 21.39
N ALA A 75 0.42 -28.47 21.22
CA ALA A 75 0.59 -29.42 22.32
C ALA A 75 1.62 -28.95 23.36
N ARG A 76 2.60 -28.13 22.94
CA ARG A 76 3.67 -27.57 23.80
C ARG A 76 3.44 -26.11 24.17
N ARG A 77 2.22 -25.58 23.99
CA ARG A 77 1.90 -24.17 24.27
C ARG A 77 2.11 -23.75 25.73
N SER A 78 2.20 -24.70 26.66
CA SER A 78 2.51 -24.43 28.07
C SER A 78 4.01 -24.19 28.32
N ASP A 79 4.88 -24.54 27.37
CA ASP A 79 6.30 -24.17 27.41
C ASP A 79 6.43 -22.65 27.17
N PRO A 80 7.06 -21.89 28.09
CA PRO A 80 7.25 -20.45 27.94
C PRO A 80 7.89 -20.03 26.61
N HIS A 81 8.83 -20.82 26.07
CA HIS A 81 9.52 -20.48 24.83
C HIS A 81 8.61 -20.66 23.60
N VAL A 82 7.82 -21.73 23.59
CA VAL A 82 6.82 -21.97 22.53
C VAL A 82 5.72 -20.93 22.60
N ALA A 83 5.21 -20.65 23.80
CA ALA A 83 4.20 -19.61 24.04
C ALA A 83 4.68 -18.24 23.53
N GLN A 84 5.93 -17.86 23.82
CA GLN A 84 6.52 -16.61 23.35
C GLN A 84 6.62 -16.56 21.82
N SER A 85 6.98 -17.68 21.19
CA SER A 85 7.10 -17.79 19.72
C SER A 85 5.74 -17.68 19.02
N LEU A 86 4.70 -18.36 19.55
CA LEU A 86 3.33 -18.26 19.06
C LEU A 86 2.80 -16.82 19.20
N ALA A 87 2.94 -16.22 20.38
CA ALA A 87 2.50 -14.84 20.63
C ALA A 87 3.27 -13.81 19.77
N ALA A 88 4.54 -14.04 19.49
CA ALA A 88 5.30 -13.18 18.57
C ALA A 88 4.79 -13.31 17.13
N ALA A 89 4.47 -14.52 16.68
CA ALA A 89 3.92 -14.77 15.34
C ALA A 89 2.52 -14.13 15.17
N GLU A 90 1.65 -14.26 16.17
CA GLU A 90 0.32 -13.62 16.20
C GLU A 90 0.41 -12.09 16.16
N ARG A 91 1.27 -11.49 16.99
CA ARG A 91 1.46 -10.02 16.99
C ARG A 91 1.90 -9.52 15.61
N ARG A 92 2.94 -10.12 15.03
CA ARG A 92 3.42 -9.76 13.68
C ARG A 92 2.36 -9.96 12.61
N PHE A 93 1.57 -11.03 12.69
CA PHE A 93 0.48 -11.28 11.76
C PHE A 93 -0.58 -10.18 11.79
N THR A 94 -1.02 -9.80 12.99
CA THR A 94 -1.99 -8.73 13.16
C THR A 94 -1.43 -7.40 12.70
N GLU A 95 -0.18 -7.05 13.06
CA GLU A 95 0.49 -5.83 12.61
C GLU A 95 0.58 -5.76 11.08
N GLU A 96 1.01 -6.83 10.41
CA GLU A 96 1.13 -6.87 8.95
C GLU A 96 -0.25 -6.79 8.26
N ARG A 97 -1.27 -7.47 8.79
CA ARG A 97 -2.64 -7.36 8.26
C ARG A 97 -3.20 -5.96 8.42
N GLN A 98 -3.00 -5.32 9.57
CA GLN A 98 -3.42 -3.95 9.82
C GLN A 98 -2.69 -2.98 8.88
N ALA A 99 -1.38 -3.13 8.70
CA ALA A 99 -0.62 -2.32 7.76
C ALA A 99 -1.11 -2.48 6.31
N ALA A 100 -1.37 -3.72 5.87
CA ALA A 100 -1.93 -3.98 4.55
C ALA A 100 -3.35 -3.39 4.40
N ALA A 101 -4.18 -3.50 5.43
CA ALA A 101 -5.52 -2.90 5.45
C ALA A 101 -5.46 -1.37 5.37
N ALA A 102 -4.58 -0.72 6.14
CA ALA A 102 -4.39 0.73 6.11
C ALA A 102 -3.94 1.24 4.73
N GLN A 103 -3.03 0.51 4.07
CA GLN A 103 -2.60 0.86 2.72
C GLN A 103 -3.74 0.70 1.71
N ARG A 104 -4.55 -0.38 1.83
CA ARG A 104 -5.75 -0.58 0.99
C ARG A 104 -6.75 0.56 1.20
N GLU A 105 -7.03 0.91 2.44
CA GLU A 105 -7.93 2.01 2.82
C GLU A 105 -7.47 3.35 2.21
N ALA A 106 -6.17 3.65 2.27
CA ALA A 106 -5.61 4.84 1.63
C ALA A 106 -5.82 4.85 0.10
N LEU A 107 -5.75 3.69 -0.56
CA LEU A 107 -6.07 3.59 -1.99
C LEU A 107 -7.57 3.76 -2.26
N ILE A 108 -8.44 3.22 -1.42
CA ILE A 108 -9.89 3.37 -1.54
C ILE A 108 -10.28 4.85 -1.47
N ARG A 109 -9.78 5.59 -0.47
CA ARG A 109 -10.02 7.04 -0.37
C ARG A 109 -9.58 7.80 -1.61
N ARG A 110 -8.41 7.46 -2.16
CA ARG A 110 -7.92 8.07 -3.42
C ARG A 110 -8.82 7.73 -4.62
N ILE A 111 -9.47 6.57 -4.63
CA ILE A 111 -10.45 6.19 -5.66
C ILE A 111 -11.71 7.04 -5.51
N GLU A 112 -12.19 7.22 -4.29
CA GLU A 112 -13.36 8.06 -3.98
C GLU A 112 -13.13 9.50 -4.41
N ASP A 113 -11.96 10.07 -4.08
CA ASP A 113 -11.56 11.41 -4.53
C ASP A 113 -11.54 11.50 -6.07
N ALA A 114 -10.99 10.49 -6.75
CA ALA A 114 -10.92 10.47 -8.21
C ALA A 114 -12.31 10.31 -8.85
N ARG A 115 -13.23 9.58 -8.21
CA ARG A 115 -14.63 9.47 -8.64
C ARG A 115 -15.36 10.80 -8.48
N ALA A 116 -15.22 11.46 -7.34
CA ALA A 116 -15.79 12.79 -7.12
C ALA A 116 -15.30 13.81 -8.16
N GLN A 117 -14.00 13.77 -8.52
CA GLN A 117 -13.46 14.60 -9.60
C GLN A 117 -14.06 14.28 -10.97
N ARG A 118 -14.20 13.00 -11.31
CA ARG A 118 -14.87 12.58 -12.55
C ARG A 118 -16.29 13.14 -12.62
N ASP A 119 -17.06 12.93 -11.55
CA ASP A 119 -18.47 13.32 -11.50
C ASP A 119 -18.63 14.85 -11.62
N LEU A 120 -17.73 15.62 -10.98
CA LEU A 120 -17.64 17.07 -11.15
C LEU A 120 -17.40 17.47 -12.62
N TYR A 121 -16.44 16.84 -13.29
CA TYR A 121 -16.15 17.15 -14.70
C TYR A 121 -17.28 16.73 -15.64
N GLU A 122 -17.96 15.62 -15.36
CA GLU A 122 -19.14 15.19 -16.10
C GLU A 122 -20.29 16.17 -15.93
N ALA A 123 -20.59 16.61 -14.71
CA ALA A 123 -21.61 17.62 -14.44
C ALA A 123 -21.28 18.95 -15.15
N ARG A 124 -20.02 19.41 -15.06
CA ARG A 124 -19.56 20.61 -15.77
C ARG A 124 -19.71 20.47 -17.28
N ARG A 125 -19.35 19.30 -17.84
CA ARG A 125 -19.50 19.02 -19.28
C ARG A 125 -20.97 19.12 -19.71
N THR A 126 -21.89 18.58 -18.92
CA THR A 126 -23.33 18.67 -19.20
C THR A 126 -23.81 20.12 -19.23
N VAL A 127 -23.43 20.93 -18.23
CA VAL A 127 -23.77 22.37 -18.21
C VAL A 127 -23.18 23.11 -19.40
N LEU A 128 -21.92 22.83 -19.76
CA LEU A 128 -21.27 23.46 -20.92
C LEU A 128 -21.93 23.07 -22.25
N ARG A 129 -22.38 21.81 -22.39
CA ARG A 129 -23.14 21.36 -23.56
C ARG A 129 -24.45 22.11 -23.69
N LEU A 130 -25.24 22.21 -22.61
CA LEU A 130 -26.48 22.97 -22.63
C LEU A 130 -26.27 24.44 -23.04
N LYS A 131 -25.20 25.07 -22.52
CA LYS A 131 -24.83 26.44 -22.90
C LYS A 131 -24.41 26.53 -24.37
N LEU A 132 -23.66 25.55 -24.87
CA LEU A 132 -23.25 25.48 -26.27
C LEU A 132 -24.47 25.33 -27.18
N ASP A 133 -25.39 24.43 -26.85
CA ASP A 133 -26.63 24.22 -27.62
C ASP A 133 -27.45 25.52 -27.68
N THR A 134 -27.62 26.19 -26.53
CA THR A 134 -28.31 27.49 -26.47
C THR A 134 -27.62 28.56 -27.35
N ALA A 135 -26.29 28.61 -27.36
CA ALA A 135 -25.54 29.55 -28.18
C ALA A 135 -25.62 29.22 -29.68
N LEU A 136 -25.69 27.94 -30.03
CA LEU A 136 -25.89 27.48 -31.40
C LEU A 136 -27.31 27.81 -31.90
N ASP A 137 -28.33 27.65 -31.06
CA ASP A 137 -29.70 28.04 -31.38
C ASP A 137 -29.82 29.55 -31.61
N ALA A 138 -29.19 30.36 -30.74
CA ALA A 138 -29.13 31.82 -30.91
C ALA A 138 -28.43 32.21 -32.22
N ARG A 139 -27.35 31.50 -32.58
CA ARG A 139 -26.64 31.72 -33.84
C ARG A 139 -27.49 31.33 -35.05
N ALA A 140 -28.24 30.22 -34.97
CA ALA A 140 -29.15 29.79 -36.02
C ALA A 140 -30.27 30.83 -36.25
N ALA A 141 -30.87 31.35 -35.18
CA ALA A 141 -31.86 32.42 -35.25
C ALA A 141 -31.28 33.72 -35.84
N ALA A 142 -30.06 34.13 -35.44
CA ALA A 142 -29.39 35.29 -36.02
C ALA A 142 -29.10 35.11 -37.52
N THR A 143 -28.77 33.89 -37.95
CA THR A 143 -28.55 33.54 -39.36
C THR A 143 -29.83 33.70 -40.17
N GLN A 144 -30.97 33.22 -39.65
CA GLN A 144 -32.28 33.38 -40.29
C GLN A 144 -32.70 34.84 -40.44
N ARG A 145 -32.33 35.68 -39.47
CA ARG A 145 -32.60 37.13 -39.50
C ARG A 145 -31.59 37.94 -40.31
N HIS A 146 -30.56 37.30 -40.88
CA HIS A 146 -29.43 37.96 -41.54
C HIS A 146 -28.72 39.03 -40.67
N ASP A 147 -28.72 38.85 -39.34
CA ASP A 147 -28.10 39.78 -38.40
C ASP A 147 -26.60 39.48 -38.24
N GLN A 148 -25.80 40.08 -39.11
CA GLN A 148 -24.34 39.89 -39.14
C GLN A 148 -23.64 40.35 -37.86
N SER A 149 -24.18 41.37 -37.18
CA SER A 149 -23.57 41.92 -35.96
C SER A 149 -23.65 40.91 -34.80
N THR A 150 -24.80 40.27 -34.63
CA THR A 150 -25.01 39.22 -33.64
C THR A 150 -24.23 37.95 -34.00
N LEU A 151 -24.12 37.60 -35.27
CA LEU A 151 -23.29 36.45 -35.70
C LEU A 151 -21.81 36.66 -35.34
N ALA A 152 -21.28 37.85 -35.59
CA ALA A 152 -19.90 38.20 -35.27
C ALA A 152 -19.63 38.13 -33.75
N SER A 153 -20.59 38.55 -32.92
CA SER A 153 -20.45 38.52 -31.46
C SER A 153 -20.61 37.11 -30.85
N LEU A 154 -21.44 36.24 -31.44
CA LEU A 154 -21.64 34.86 -30.98
C LEU A 154 -20.51 33.91 -31.41
N ALA A 155 -19.86 34.15 -32.55
CA ALA A 155 -18.81 33.29 -33.08
C ALA A 155 -17.63 33.02 -32.10
N PRO A 156 -17.06 34.00 -31.38
CA PRO A 156 -16.03 33.72 -30.37
C PRO A 156 -16.59 32.95 -29.16
N GLN A 157 -17.84 33.22 -28.75
CA GLN A 157 -18.47 32.52 -27.62
C GLN A 157 -18.69 31.03 -27.91
N VAL A 158 -19.22 30.70 -29.09
CA VAL A 158 -19.40 29.30 -29.53
C VAL A 158 -18.06 28.57 -29.56
N ARG A 159 -17.02 29.18 -30.12
CA ARG A 159 -15.67 28.57 -30.16
C ARG A 159 -15.10 28.34 -28.76
N ALA A 160 -15.26 29.30 -27.85
CA ALA A 160 -14.83 29.16 -26.47
C ALA A 160 -15.58 28.03 -25.75
N LEU A 161 -16.91 27.96 -25.90
CA LEU A 161 -17.72 26.88 -25.32
C LEU A 161 -17.35 25.50 -25.87
N GLN A 162 -17.09 25.39 -27.18
CA GLN A 162 -16.61 24.15 -27.80
C GLN A 162 -15.28 23.69 -27.20
N ALA A 163 -14.32 24.62 -27.05
CA ALA A 163 -13.04 24.33 -26.41
C ALA A 163 -13.22 23.89 -24.94
N ASP A 164 -14.08 24.57 -24.19
CA ASP A 164 -14.36 24.24 -22.79
C ASP A 164 -15.05 22.87 -22.64
N VAL A 165 -15.98 22.52 -23.52
CA VAL A 165 -16.59 21.17 -23.56
C VAL A 165 -15.54 20.11 -23.81
N GLY A 166 -14.64 20.34 -24.78
CA GLY A 166 -13.51 19.45 -25.08
C GLY A 166 -12.62 19.25 -23.86
N ALA A 167 -12.18 20.34 -23.23
CA ALA A 167 -11.33 20.31 -22.05
C ALA A 167 -12.00 19.61 -20.85
N ALA A 168 -13.30 19.81 -20.63
CA ALA A 168 -14.05 19.11 -19.58
C ALA A 168 -14.13 17.60 -19.86
N SER A 169 -14.34 17.21 -21.12
CA SER A 169 -14.38 15.80 -21.52
C SER A 169 -13.03 15.11 -21.35
N GLU A 170 -11.93 15.78 -21.71
CA GLU A 170 -10.57 15.28 -21.49
C GLU A 170 -10.30 15.05 -20.00
N LYS A 171 -10.61 16.04 -19.16
CA LYS A 171 -10.43 15.94 -17.70
C LYS A 171 -11.25 14.81 -17.07
N ALA A 172 -12.49 14.60 -17.52
CA ALA A 172 -13.31 13.46 -17.11
C ALA A 172 -12.65 12.12 -17.52
N GLY A 173 -12.10 12.05 -18.74
CA GLY A 173 -11.34 10.88 -19.21
C GLY A 173 -10.11 10.58 -18.36
N ILE A 174 -9.32 11.60 -18.02
CA ILE A 174 -8.15 11.47 -17.14
C ILE A 174 -8.56 10.98 -15.75
N ALA A 175 -9.62 11.53 -15.17
CA ALA A 175 -10.14 11.09 -13.86
C ALA A 175 -10.61 9.63 -13.90
N SER A 176 -11.32 9.22 -14.96
CA SER A 176 -11.73 7.84 -15.18
C SER A 176 -10.54 6.87 -15.30
N ALA A 177 -9.53 7.23 -16.10
CA ALA A 177 -8.30 6.45 -16.21
C ALA A 177 -7.56 6.32 -14.86
N ARG A 178 -7.58 7.37 -14.04
CA ARG A 178 -7.02 7.34 -12.67
C ARG A 178 -7.77 6.36 -11.77
N VAL A 179 -9.10 6.36 -11.80
CA VAL A 179 -9.93 5.38 -11.05
C VAL A 179 -9.56 3.95 -11.43
N ASN A 180 -9.45 3.65 -12.73
CA ASN A 180 -9.08 2.32 -13.21
C ASN A 180 -7.68 1.92 -12.76
N ARG A 181 -6.70 2.83 -12.86
CA ARG A 181 -5.32 2.58 -12.41
C ARG A 181 -5.25 2.29 -10.91
N LEU A 182 -5.93 3.09 -10.09
CA LEU A 182 -5.96 2.90 -8.64
C LEU A 182 -6.66 1.60 -8.24
N THR A 183 -7.73 1.24 -8.95
CA THR A 183 -8.42 -0.05 -8.74
C THR A 183 -7.50 -1.22 -9.07
N GLY A 184 -6.78 -1.15 -10.19
CA GLY A 184 -5.74 -2.14 -10.54
C GLY A 184 -4.60 -2.21 -9.52
N ALA A 185 -4.21 -1.08 -8.93
CA ALA A 185 -3.17 -1.01 -7.92
C ALA A 185 -3.53 -1.78 -6.64
N ILE A 186 -4.81 -1.79 -6.20
CA ILE A 186 -5.26 -2.59 -5.05
C ILE A 186 -5.02 -4.09 -5.31
N ALA A 187 -5.43 -4.59 -6.48
CA ALA A 187 -5.24 -5.99 -6.84
C ALA A 187 -3.77 -6.34 -7.02
N ALA A 188 -2.96 -5.45 -7.59
CA ALA A 188 -1.52 -5.63 -7.73
C ALA A 188 -0.82 -5.69 -6.35
N GLN A 189 -1.20 -4.80 -5.44
CA GLN A 189 -0.63 -4.76 -4.09
C GLN A 189 -0.98 -6.01 -3.28
N ALA A 190 -2.24 -6.48 -3.34
CA ALA A 190 -2.65 -7.72 -2.69
C ALA A 190 -1.87 -8.93 -3.21
N ARG A 191 -1.66 -9.03 -4.54
CA ARG A 191 -0.84 -10.08 -5.15
C ARG A 191 0.63 -9.99 -4.71
N ALA A 192 1.20 -8.80 -4.74
CA ALA A 192 2.58 -8.57 -4.31
C ALA A 192 2.78 -8.93 -2.83
N PHE A 193 1.82 -8.61 -1.96
CA PHE A 193 1.86 -8.98 -0.55
C PHE A 193 1.87 -10.50 -0.36
N ARG A 194 0.95 -11.22 -1.01
CA ARG A 194 0.90 -12.70 -0.95
C ARG A 194 2.15 -13.35 -1.54
N ALA A 195 2.66 -12.83 -2.65
CA ALA A 195 3.87 -13.34 -3.28
C ALA A 195 5.08 -13.21 -2.35
N ARG A 196 5.25 -12.05 -1.68
CA ARG A 196 6.33 -11.88 -0.69
C ARG A 196 6.20 -12.86 0.47
N ALA A 197 5.00 -13.05 1.01
CA ALA A 197 4.75 -14.01 2.08
C ALA A 197 5.09 -15.45 1.63
N ALA A 198 4.73 -15.82 0.39
CA ALA A 198 5.06 -17.13 -0.18
C ALA A 198 6.58 -17.33 -0.35
N THR A 199 7.30 -16.32 -0.87
CA THR A 199 8.77 -16.37 -1.00
C THR A 199 9.45 -16.49 0.37
N GLN A 200 9.02 -15.70 1.35
CA GLN A 200 9.53 -15.78 2.73
C GLN A 200 9.24 -17.15 3.34
N ARG A 201 8.05 -17.70 3.10
CA ARG A 201 7.69 -19.04 3.58
C ARG A 201 8.63 -20.10 3.02
N SER A 202 8.91 -20.06 1.71
CA SER A 202 9.86 -20.99 1.07
C SER A 202 11.23 -20.91 1.75
N ALA A 203 11.74 -19.71 1.97
CA ALA A 203 13.03 -19.53 2.65
C ALA A 203 13.04 -20.07 4.10
N VAL A 204 11.91 -19.97 4.82
CA VAL A 204 11.78 -20.56 6.16
C VAL A 204 11.72 -22.09 6.09
N GLN A 205 11.02 -22.65 5.10
CA GLN A 205 10.96 -24.09 4.87
C GLN A 205 12.34 -24.68 4.53
N ASP A 206 13.14 -23.97 3.74
CA ASP A 206 14.50 -24.40 3.40
C ASP A 206 15.38 -24.44 4.66
N ARG A 207 15.28 -23.44 5.54
CA ARG A 207 15.97 -23.45 6.84
C ARG A 207 15.50 -24.56 7.76
N LEU A 208 14.21 -24.88 7.79
CA LEU A 208 13.66 -25.99 8.57
C LEU A 208 14.18 -27.35 8.11
N ARG A 209 14.54 -27.50 6.83
CA ARG A 209 15.12 -28.72 6.26
C ARG A 209 16.64 -28.81 6.43
N GLY A 210 17.26 -27.87 7.15
CA GLY A 210 18.70 -27.86 7.39
C GLY A 210 19.51 -27.30 6.21
N GLY A 211 18.94 -26.35 5.47
CA GLY A 211 19.64 -25.65 4.38
C GLY A 211 20.92 -24.94 4.78
#